data_AF-A0A9W8UIB6-F1
#
_entry.id   AF-A0A9W8UIB6-F1
#
_cell.length_a   1.000
_cell.length_b   1.000
_cell.length_c   1.000
_cell.angle_alpha   90.00
_cell.angle_beta   90.00
_cell.angle_gamma   90.00
#
_symmetry.space_group_name_H-M   'P 1'
#
loop_
_entity.id
_entity.type
_entity.pdbx_description
1 polymer ?
#
loop_
_entity_poly.entity_id
_entity_poly.type
_entity_poly.pdbx_seq_one_letter_code
_entity_poly.pdbx_strand_id
1 'polypeptide(L)'
;MAAASSPGLLSAPTAIRSLFKSFPLAVHPAEALPARVADTDSTLPRLYVFTHERDAVLGLPSYNPSCLKWQTILKIANIDFQLVPSSNHASPSGALPFLILPSSTPTAVPLTGEKIARFAKEHAPSVNLDDPSPRIDAYQALIAHSVRPAWLHALYVNSANDSLLTALYLPSSALLRPAQRHNLRTAAATEILKTTRRTTGGMNVEKIYHEAEEAFAALAALLGEAEWFLDGETPGVLDAELFAYTQLLADG
;
A
#
# COMPACT_ATOMS: atom_id res chain seq x y z
N MET A 1 -28.27 0.31 -4.97
CA MET A 1 -29.42 -0.59 -5.16
C MET A 1 -29.56 -1.44 -3.91
N ALA A 2 -30.62 -1.27 -3.12
CA ALA A 2 -30.83 -2.07 -1.91
C ALA A 2 -31.45 -3.42 -2.29
N ALA A 3 -30.81 -4.51 -1.87
CA ALA A 3 -31.30 -5.87 -2.05
C ALA A 3 -32.66 -6.06 -1.36
N ALA A 4 -33.57 -6.77 -2.04
CA ALA A 4 -34.88 -7.10 -1.51
C ALA A 4 -34.74 -8.11 -0.36
N SER A 5 -34.98 -7.65 0.87
CA SER A 5 -35.17 -8.50 2.04
C SER A 5 -36.53 -9.21 1.96
N SER A 6 -36.54 -10.53 2.15
CA SER A 6 -37.75 -11.35 2.17
C SER A 6 -38.69 -10.91 3.30
N PRO A 7 -40.01 -10.78 3.04
CA PRO A 7 -40.94 -10.28 4.04
C PRO A 7 -41.11 -11.29 5.17
N GLY A 8 -40.71 -10.90 6.39
CA GLY A 8 -41.04 -11.66 7.60
C GLY A 8 -42.54 -11.61 7.92
N LEU A 9 -42.98 -12.50 8.81
CA LEU A 9 -44.39 -12.72 9.20
C LEU A 9 -45.10 -11.46 9.79
N LEU A 10 -44.36 -10.39 10.07
CA LEU A 10 -44.84 -9.10 10.59
C LEU A 10 -44.65 -7.94 9.60
N SER A 11 -44.36 -8.23 8.33
CA SER A 11 -44.19 -7.18 7.31
C SER A 11 -45.53 -6.54 6.97
N ALA A 12 -45.59 -5.20 7.00
CA ALA A 12 -46.80 -4.46 6.66
C ALA A 12 -47.28 -4.80 5.23
N PRO A 13 -48.59 -4.94 5.01
CA PRO A 13 -49.17 -5.15 3.69
C PRO A 13 -48.68 -4.14 2.65
N THR A 14 -48.51 -4.58 1.42
CA THR A 14 -47.91 -3.81 0.31
C THR A 14 -48.60 -2.46 0.09
N ALA A 15 -49.91 -2.38 0.32
CA ALA A 15 -50.71 -1.15 0.22
C ALA A 15 -50.35 -0.09 1.28
N ILE A 16 -50.01 -0.52 2.50
CA ILE A 16 -49.52 0.38 3.55
C ILE A 16 -48.12 0.86 3.17
N ARG A 17 -47.28 -0.04 2.64
CA ARG A 17 -45.92 0.29 2.17
C ARG A 17 -45.92 1.26 0.99
N SER A 18 -46.94 1.26 0.13
CA SER A 18 -47.07 2.25 -0.97
C SER A 18 -47.40 3.65 -0.48
N LEU A 19 -48.16 3.79 0.61
CA LEU A 19 -48.43 5.11 1.21
C LEU A 19 -47.15 5.73 1.75
N PHE A 20 -46.23 4.95 2.32
CA PHE A 20 -44.94 5.48 2.77
C PHE A 20 -43.96 5.84 1.64
N LYS A 21 -44.20 5.39 0.40
CA LYS A 21 -43.40 5.80 -0.76
C LYS A 21 -43.71 7.20 -1.27
N SER A 22 -44.85 7.79 -0.89
CA SER A 22 -45.18 9.18 -1.23
C SER A 22 -44.45 10.20 -0.36
N PHE A 23 -43.71 9.74 0.64
CA PHE A 23 -42.81 10.56 1.44
C PHE A 23 -41.35 10.29 1.03
N PRO A 24 -40.50 11.33 0.96
CA PRO A 24 -40.76 12.72 1.32
C PRO A 24 -41.55 13.50 0.25
N LEU A 25 -42.32 14.51 0.67
CA LEU A 25 -43.16 15.34 -0.21
C LEU A 25 -42.34 16.27 -1.13
N ALA A 26 -41.10 16.57 -0.74
CA ALA A 26 -40.12 17.30 -1.55
C ALA A 26 -38.72 16.73 -1.28
N VAL A 27 -37.94 16.54 -2.33
CA VAL A 27 -36.52 16.17 -2.26
C VAL A 27 -35.71 17.36 -2.75
N HIS A 28 -34.92 17.96 -1.87
CA HIS A 28 -34.01 19.04 -2.22
C HIS A 28 -32.78 18.48 -2.96
N PRO A 29 -32.08 19.31 -3.76
CA PRO A 29 -30.79 18.91 -4.32
C PRO A 29 -29.80 18.56 -3.19
N ALA A 30 -28.84 17.70 -3.52
CA ALA A 30 -27.77 17.34 -2.58
C ALA A 30 -26.96 18.59 -2.20
N GLU A 31 -26.59 18.69 -0.92
CA GLU A 31 -25.73 19.77 -0.43
C GLU A 31 -24.36 19.72 -1.13
N ALA A 32 -23.78 20.89 -1.38
CA ALA A 32 -22.44 20.95 -1.93
C ALA A 32 -21.44 20.27 -0.98
N LEU A 33 -20.46 19.55 -1.56
CA LEU A 33 -19.43 18.92 -0.76
C LEU A 33 -18.57 19.98 -0.05
N PRO A 34 -18.08 19.72 1.18
CA PRO A 34 -17.19 20.64 1.87
C PRO A 34 -15.93 20.96 1.07
N ALA A 35 -15.39 22.16 1.21
CA ALA A 35 -14.20 22.62 0.49
C ALA A 35 -12.93 21.76 0.69
N ARG A 36 -12.90 20.91 1.73
CA ARG A 36 -11.79 19.98 2.01
C ARG A 36 -11.91 18.64 1.28
N VAL A 37 -13.03 18.37 0.62
CA VAL A 37 -13.15 17.18 -0.22
C VAL A 37 -12.28 17.43 -1.44
N ALA A 38 -11.26 16.59 -1.62
CA ALA A 38 -10.38 16.65 -2.78
C ALA A 38 -11.23 16.58 -4.05
N ASP A 39 -10.82 17.35 -5.06
CA ASP A 39 -11.53 17.48 -6.33
C ASP A 39 -11.95 16.11 -6.87
N THR A 40 -13.26 15.87 -6.83
CA THR A 40 -13.88 14.62 -7.29
C THR A 40 -13.97 14.56 -8.81
N ASP A 41 -13.63 15.66 -9.51
CA ASP A 41 -13.67 15.73 -10.96
C ASP A 41 -12.45 15.06 -11.63
N SER A 42 -11.50 14.58 -10.83
CA SER A 42 -10.39 13.78 -11.35
C SER A 42 -10.91 12.48 -11.97
N THR A 43 -10.65 12.33 -13.27
CA THR A 43 -10.93 11.12 -14.05
C THR A 43 -9.88 10.03 -13.86
N LEU A 44 -8.82 10.30 -13.09
CA LEU A 44 -7.70 9.38 -12.89
C LEU A 44 -7.84 8.62 -11.56
N PRO A 45 -7.45 7.32 -11.52
CA PRO A 45 -7.25 6.59 -10.28
C PRO A 45 -6.32 7.34 -9.31
N ARG A 46 -6.64 7.30 -8.01
CA ARG A 46 -5.86 7.95 -6.95
C ARG A 46 -5.21 6.90 -6.07
N LEU A 47 -3.89 6.84 -6.09
CA LEU A 47 -3.09 5.96 -5.25
C LEU A 47 -2.64 6.72 -3.99
N TYR A 48 -3.12 6.27 -2.84
CA TYR A 48 -2.82 6.85 -1.55
C TYR A 48 -1.57 6.19 -0.97
N VAL A 49 -0.52 6.98 -0.76
CA VAL A 49 0.82 6.50 -0.40
C VAL A 49 1.50 7.37 0.65
N PHE A 50 2.61 6.88 1.19
CA PHE A 50 3.56 7.67 1.97
C PHE A 50 4.44 8.51 1.02
N THR A 51 4.13 9.79 0.88
CA THR A 51 4.88 10.73 0.04
C THR A 51 4.72 12.15 0.58
N HIS A 52 5.55 13.09 0.12
CA HIS A 52 5.34 14.51 0.37
C HIS A 52 4.38 15.11 -0.66
N GLU A 53 3.68 16.20 -0.31
CA GLU A 53 2.72 16.85 -1.21
C GLU A 53 3.36 17.28 -2.55
N ARG A 54 4.58 17.81 -2.51
CA ARG A 54 5.31 18.23 -3.73
C ARG A 54 5.67 17.05 -4.61
N ASP A 55 6.13 15.97 -3.99
CA ASP A 55 6.58 14.75 -4.67
C ASP A 55 5.39 14.02 -5.31
N ALA A 56 4.23 14.05 -4.64
CA ALA A 56 2.98 13.52 -5.18
C ALA A 56 2.56 14.20 -6.49
N VAL A 57 2.68 15.54 -6.56
CA VAL A 57 2.36 16.31 -7.76
C VAL A 57 3.30 15.97 -8.93
N LEU A 58 4.58 15.73 -8.63
CA LEU A 58 5.58 15.36 -9.62
C LEU A 58 5.57 13.86 -9.97
N GLY A 59 4.79 13.04 -9.26
CA GLY A 59 4.74 11.60 -9.45
C GLY A 59 6.01 10.87 -9.01
N LEU A 60 6.78 11.45 -8.08
CA LEU A 60 8.05 10.89 -7.60
C LEU A 60 7.85 9.61 -6.75
N PRO A 61 8.89 8.77 -6.59
CA PRO A 61 8.83 7.56 -5.77
C PRO A 61 8.39 7.81 -4.33
N SER A 62 7.51 6.95 -3.81
CA SER A 62 7.17 6.91 -2.39
C SER A 62 8.37 6.45 -1.54
N TYR A 63 8.58 7.08 -0.38
CA TYR A 63 9.61 6.70 0.60
C TYR A 63 9.24 5.46 1.46
N ASN A 64 8.22 4.71 1.07
CA ASN A 64 7.80 3.48 1.74
C ASN A 64 7.84 2.31 0.75
N PRO A 65 8.58 1.21 1.03
CA PRO A 65 8.73 0.10 0.09
C PRO A 65 7.39 -0.50 -0.36
N SER A 66 6.45 -0.73 0.56
CA SER A 66 5.14 -1.28 0.19
C SER A 66 4.37 -0.35 -0.75
N CYS A 67 4.44 0.95 -0.52
CA CYS A 67 3.81 1.93 -1.40
C CYS A 67 4.50 2.01 -2.77
N LEU A 68 5.83 2.04 -2.78
CA LEU A 68 6.64 2.10 -3.99
C LEU A 68 6.44 0.86 -4.86
N LYS A 69 6.35 -0.35 -4.28
CA LYS A 69 6.03 -1.59 -5.01
C LYS A 69 4.77 -1.42 -5.85
N TRP A 70 3.67 -0.99 -5.25
CA TRP A 70 2.39 -0.84 -5.95
C TRP A 70 2.37 0.36 -6.91
N GLN A 71 3.07 1.44 -6.58
CA GLN A 71 3.30 2.56 -7.51
C GLN A 71 4.02 2.07 -8.78
N THR A 72 5.09 1.29 -8.62
CA THR A 72 5.87 0.73 -9.71
C THR A 72 5.05 -0.26 -10.54
N ILE A 73 4.26 -1.14 -9.92
CA ILE A 73 3.39 -2.07 -10.65
C ILE A 73 2.40 -1.32 -11.55
N LEU A 74 1.77 -0.25 -11.06
CA LEU A 74 0.86 0.57 -11.88
C LEU A 74 1.60 1.29 -13.01
N LYS A 75 2.85 1.73 -12.80
CA LYS A 75 3.68 2.33 -13.83
C LYS A 75 4.11 1.33 -14.91
N ILE A 76 4.51 0.12 -14.52
CA ILE A 76 4.82 -0.97 -15.46
C ILE A 76 3.59 -1.32 -16.30
N ALA A 77 2.41 -1.35 -15.69
CA ALA A 77 1.14 -1.55 -16.38
C ALA A 77 0.72 -0.37 -17.29
N ASN A 78 1.53 0.69 -17.38
CA ASN A 78 1.24 1.92 -18.13
C ASN A 78 -0.12 2.55 -17.76
N ILE A 79 -0.46 2.52 -16.46
CA ILE A 79 -1.68 3.12 -15.94
C ILE A 79 -1.36 4.53 -15.44
N ASP A 80 -2.12 5.51 -15.93
CA ASP A 80 -2.07 6.87 -15.41
C ASP A 80 -2.84 6.95 -14.09
N PHE A 81 -2.19 7.49 -13.05
CA PHE A 81 -2.79 7.68 -11.73
C PHE A 81 -2.20 8.91 -11.03
N GLN A 82 -2.93 9.43 -10.06
CA GLN A 82 -2.51 10.52 -9.18
C GLN A 82 -2.02 9.96 -7.85
N LEU A 83 -0.89 10.47 -7.36
CA LEU A 83 -0.44 10.18 -6.01
C LEU A 83 -1.13 11.11 -5.02
N VAL A 84 -1.55 10.56 -3.88
CA VAL A 84 -2.13 11.33 -2.78
C VAL A 84 -1.38 11.00 -1.48
N PRO A 85 -0.75 11.99 -0.83
CA PRO A 85 -0.16 11.80 0.50
C PRO A 85 -1.21 11.32 1.49
N SER A 86 -0.90 10.28 2.25
CA SER A 86 -1.85 9.69 3.17
C SER A 86 -1.20 9.14 4.43
N SER A 87 -2.03 8.59 5.32
CA SER A 87 -1.59 7.86 6.51
C SER A 87 -2.31 6.53 6.63
N ASN A 88 -1.72 5.60 7.39
CA ASN A 88 -2.32 4.27 7.63
C ASN A 88 -3.75 4.34 8.18
N HIS A 89 -4.10 5.41 8.92
CA HIS A 89 -5.44 5.61 9.48
C HIS A 89 -6.54 5.86 8.42
N ALA A 90 -6.17 6.32 7.22
CA ALA A 90 -7.10 6.50 6.13
C ALA A 90 -7.38 5.20 5.35
N SER A 91 -6.55 4.17 5.55
CA SER A 91 -6.66 2.92 4.81
C SER A 91 -7.71 1.98 5.41
N PRO A 92 -8.57 1.35 4.61
CA PRO A 92 -9.53 0.35 5.07
C PRO A 92 -8.87 -0.89 5.68
N SER A 93 -7.66 -1.23 5.24
CA SER A 93 -6.88 -2.35 5.78
C SER A 93 -6.02 -1.96 6.99
N GLY A 94 -5.98 -0.67 7.34
CA GLY A 94 -5.06 -0.13 8.35
C GLY A 94 -3.61 0.01 7.88
N ALA A 95 -3.33 -0.21 6.59
CA ALA A 95 -2.00 -0.04 6.01
C ALA A 95 -2.06 0.57 4.60
N LEU A 96 -1.13 1.45 4.28
CA LEU A 96 -0.92 1.94 2.91
C LEU A 96 -0.11 0.92 2.07
N PRO A 97 -0.29 0.92 0.73
CA PRO A 97 -1.14 1.82 -0.06
C PRO A 97 -2.56 1.28 -0.31
N PHE A 98 -3.46 2.18 -0.73
CA PHE A 98 -4.75 1.81 -1.33
C PHE A 98 -5.05 2.68 -2.55
N LEU A 99 -5.81 2.14 -3.50
CA LEU A 99 -6.20 2.78 -4.75
C LEU A 99 -7.71 3.07 -4.73
N ILE A 100 -8.10 4.31 -5.02
CA ILE A 100 -9.49 4.68 -5.26
C ILE A 100 -9.67 4.93 -6.76
N LEU A 101 -10.59 4.20 -7.37
CA LEU A 101 -10.96 4.42 -8.77
C LEU A 101 -11.92 5.63 -8.88
N PRO A 102 -11.90 6.36 -10.00
CA PRO A 102 -12.91 7.37 -10.30
C PRO A 102 -14.29 6.69 -10.31
N SER A 103 -15.24 7.26 -9.58
CA SER A 103 -16.60 6.72 -9.50
C SER A 103 -17.58 7.87 -9.44
N SER A 104 -18.62 7.82 -10.29
CA SER A 104 -19.77 8.71 -10.22
C SER A 104 -20.68 8.41 -9.03
N THR A 105 -20.41 7.33 -8.28
CA THR A 105 -21.15 6.95 -7.07
C THR A 105 -20.29 7.15 -5.82
N PRO A 106 -20.86 7.64 -4.71
CA PRO A 106 -20.13 8.01 -3.48
C PRO A 106 -19.56 6.82 -2.70
N THR A 107 -19.77 5.58 -3.15
CA THR A 107 -19.35 4.35 -2.47
C THR A 107 -18.25 3.62 -3.24
N ALA A 108 -17.26 4.35 -3.75
CA ALA A 108 -16.11 3.74 -4.42
C ALA A 108 -15.39 2.78 -3.44
N VAL A 109 -15.30 1.50 -3.81
CA VAL A 109 -14.63 0.51 -2.98
C VAL A 109 -13.12 0.65 -3.17
N PRO A 110 -12.36 0.98 -2.12
CA PRO A 110 -10.90 1.08 -2.19
C PRO A 110 -10.27 -0.30 -2.46
N LEU A 111 -9.29 -0.32 -3.36
CA LEU A 111 -8.49 -1.50 -3.69
C LEU A 111 -7.21 -1.51 -2.87
N THR A 112 -6.84 -2.66 -2.32
CA THR A 112 -5.64 -2.84 -1.49
C THR A 112 -4.87 -4.09 -1.94
N GLY A 113 -3.55 -4.07 -1.81
CA GLY A 113 -2.68 -5.24 -2.04
C GLY A 113 -2.96 -5.94 -3.38
N GLU A 114 -3.26 -7.24 -3.33
CA GLU A 114 -3.59 -8.07 -4.49
C GLU A 114 -4.73 -7.52 -5.37
N LYS A 115 -5.66 -6.73 -4.81
CA LYS A 115 -6.72 -6.10 -5.63
C LYS A 115 -6.15 -5.04 -6.57
N ILE A 116 -5.04 -4.39 -6.20
CA ILE A 116 -4.31 -3.47 -7.07
C ILE A 116 -3.60 -4.25 -8.17
N ALA A 117 -2.97 -5.38 -7.84
CA ALA A 117 -2.35 -6.28 -8.83
C ALA A 117 -3.36 -6.74 -9.89
N ARG A 118 -4.53 -7.21 -9.43
CA ARG A 118 -5.61 -7.67 -10.31
C ARG A 118 -6.11 -6.55 -11.22
N PHE A 119 -6.33 -5.36 -10.66
CA PHE A 119 -6.70 -4.19 -11.44
C PHE A 119 -5.66 -3.86 -12.51
N ALA A 120 -4.36 -3.91 -12.18
CA ALA A 120 -3.29 -3.65 -13.12
C ALA A 120 -3.26 -4.67 -14.26
N LYS A 121 -3.41 -5.96 -13.94
CA LYS A 121 -3.49 -7.07 -14.91
C LYS A 121 -4.68 -6.95 -15.86
N GLU A 122 -5.85 -6.56 -15.35
CA GLU A 122 -7.05 -6.36 -16.18
C GLU A 122 -6.86 -5.24 -17.21
N HIS A 123 -6.03 -4.22 -16.91
CA HIS A 123 -5.76 -3.10 -17.80
C HIS A 123 -4.57 -3.35 -18.73
N ALA A 124 -3.60 -4.17 -18.31
CA ALA A 124 -2.38 -4.48 -19.06
C ALA A 124 -2.12 -5.99 -19.09
N PRO A 125 -2.92 -6.79 -19.83
CA PRO A 125 -2.79 -8.24 -19.87
C PRO A 125 -1.49 -8.71 -20.54
N SER A 126 -0.82 -7.85 -21.30
CA SER A 126 0.49 -8.12 -21.92
C SER A 126 1.64 -8.07 -20.93
N VAL A 127 1.46 -7.46 -19.76
CA VAL A 127 2.50 -7.40 -18.73
C VAL A 127 2.33 -8.60 -17.81
N ASN A 128 3.41 -9.38 -17.64
CA ASN A 128 3.38 -10.58 -16.82
C ASN A 128 3.46 -10.25 -15.32
N LEU A 129 2.42 -9.60 -14.80
CA LEU A 129 2.33 -9.12 -13.40
C LEU A 129 1.90 -10.20 -12.40
N ASP A 130 1.61 -11.41 -12.85
CA ASP A 130 0.90 -12.37 -12.01
C ASP A 130 1.10 -13.77 -12.59
N ASP A 131 2.36 -14.11 -12.88
CA ASP A 131 2.77 -15.49 -13.15
C ASP A 131 2.86 -16.19 -11.78
N PRO A 132 1.92 -17.08 -11.42
CA PRO A 132 1.93 -17.79 -10.15
C PRO A 132 3.01 -18.89 -10.21
N SER A 133 4.26 -18.47 -10.20
CA SER A 133 5.40 -19.35 -10.14
C SER A 133 5.75 -19.59 -8.67
N PRO A 134 5.79 -20.84 -8.19
CA PRO A 134 6.21 -21.13 -6.82
C PRO A 134 7.64 -20.63 -6.54
N ARG A 135 8.42 -20.38 -7.59
CA ARG A 135 9.74 -19.75 -7.50
C ARG A 135 9.64 -18.27 -7.13
N ILE A 136 8.70 -17.52 -7.73
CA ILE A 136 8.45 -16.11 -7.38
C ILE A 136 8.05 -16.01 -5.91
N ASP A 137 7.09 -16.83 -5.47
CA ASP A 137 6.64 -16.84 -4.08
C ASP A 137 7.79 -17.10 -3.10
N ALA A 138 8.70 -18.01 -3.44
CA ALA A 138 9.87 -18.30 -2.60
C ALA A 138 10.82 -17.09 -2.47
N TYR A 139 11.06 -16.34 -3.54
CA TYR A 139 11.91 -15.14 -3.50
C TYR A 139 11.20 -13.93 -2.87
N GLN A 140 9.89 -13.78 -3.06
CA GLN A 140 9.11 -12.78 -2.32
C GLN A 140 9.10 -13.08 -0.82
N ALA A 141 8.99 -14.35 -0.44
CA ALA A 141 9.15 -14.77 0.95
C ALA A 141 10.56 -14.46 1.47
N LEU A 142 11.61 -14.68 0.68
CA LEU A 142 12.98 -14.30 1.04
C LEU A 142 13.10 -12.79 1.31
N ILE A 143 12.53 -11.94 0.45
CA ILE A 143 12.49 -10.48 0.67
C ILE A 143 11.72 -10.15 1.95
N ALA A 144 10.55 -10.75 2.15
CA ALA A 144 9.70 -10.49 3.31
C ALA A 144 10.34 -10.95 4.64
N HIS A 145 11.15 -12.01 4.63
CA HIS A 145 11.75 -12.60 5.82
C HIS A 145 13.17 -12.12 6.12
N SER A 146 13.93 -11.68 5.12
CA SER A 146 15.33 -11.27 5.30
C SER A 146 15.54 -9.78 5.05
N VAL A 147 15.07 -9.25 3.92
CA VAL A 147 15.31 -7.84 3.53
C VAL A 147 14.42 -6.89 4.34
N ARG A 148 13.13 -7.19 4.46
CA ARG A 148 12.17 -6.33 5.17
C ARG A 148 12.54 -6.12 6.64
N PRO A 149 12.92 -7.13 7.44
CA PRO A 149 13.34 -6.91 8.82
C PRO A 149 14.59 -6.03 8.95
N ALA A 150 15.56 -6.18 8.04
CA ALA A 150 16.74 -5.33 8.00
C ALA A 150 16.39 -3.87 7.68
N TRP A 151 15.51 -3.64 6.70
CA TRP A 151 14.98 -2.30 6.41
C TRP A 151 14.27 -1.68 7.62
N LEU A 152 13.38 -2.44 8.27
CA LEU A 152 12.64 -1.97 9.45
C LEU A 152 13.59 -1.63 10.61
N HIS A 153 14.59 -2.48 10.85
CA HIS A 153 15.61 -2.23 11.85
C HIS A 153 16.39 -0.95 11.53
N ALA A 154 16.89 -0.84 10.30
CA ALA A 154 17.71 0.28 9.84
C ALA A 154 16.97 1.61 9.93
N LEU A 155 15.70 1.69 9.51
CA LEU A 155 14.95 2.95 9.49
C LEU A 155 14.33 3.32 10.85
N TYR A 156 13.69 2.37 11.52
CA TYR A 156 12.89 2.68 12.71
C TYR A 156 13.66 2.50 14.02
N VAL A 157 14.49 1.45 14.12
CA VAL A 157 15.13 1.05 15.38
C VAL A 157 16.51 1.70 15.55
N ASN A 158 17.31 1.75 14.49
CA ASN A 158 18.64 2.34 14.53
C ASN A 158 18.58 3.85 14.81
N SER A 159 19.29 4.30 15.85
CA SER A 159 19.32 5.71 16.25
C SER A 159 20.04 6.60 15.24
N ALA A 160 20.95 6.05 14.43
CA ALA A 160 21.67 6.79 13.39
C ALA A 160 20.71 7.41 12.35
N ASN A 161 19.57 6.77 12.11
CA ASN A 161 18.57 7.19 11.13
C ASN A 161 17.37 7.93 11.76
N ASP A 162 17.46 8.38 13.02
CA ASP A 162 16.34 9.07 13.68
C ASP A 162 15.95 10.39 13.00
N SER A 163 16.94 11.10 12.41
CA SER A 163 16.69 12.31 11.63
C SER A 163 15.84 12.01 10.39
N LEU A 164 16.19 10.96 9.65
CA LEU A 164 15.46 10.49 8.47
C LEU A 164 14.05 10.02 8.84
N LEU A 165 13.91 9.21 9.89
CA LEU A 165 12.61 8.79 10.42
C LEU A 165 11.74 10.00 10.78
N THR A 166 12.34 11.03 11.39
CA THR A 166 11.65 12.26 11.77
C THR A 166 11.18 13.05 10.56
N ALA A 167 12.02 13.16 9.52
CA ALA A 167 11.68 13.88 8.30
C ALA A 167 10.55 13.20 7.51
N LEU A 168 10.55 11.86 7.46
CA LEU A 168 9.63 11.11 6.61
C LEU A 168 8.30 10.75 7.28
N TYR A 169 8.31 10.29 8.54
CA TYR A 169 7.13 9.65 9.16
C TYR A 169 6.55 10.39 10.37
N LEU A 170 7.25 11.39 10.91
CA LEU A 170 6.78 12.10 12.10
C LEU A 170 6.09 13.42 11.74
N PRO A 171 5.05 13.82 12.50
CA PRO A 171 4.37 15.08 12.26
C PRO A 171 5.28 16.26 12.59
N SER A 172 5.02 17.40 11.95
CA SER A 172 5.73 18.66 12.22
C SER A 172 5.53 19.16 13.66
N SER A 173 4.43 18.77 14.32
CA SER A 173 4.11 19.17 15.69
C SER A 173 5.04 18.49 16.71
N ALA A 174 5.88 19.29 17.37
CA ALA A 174 6.88 18.79 18.31
C ALA A 174 6.31 17.94 19.45
N LEU A 175 5.09 18.26 19.91
CA LEU A 175 4.43 17.61 21.03
C LEU A 175 3.99 16.16 20.72
N LEU A 176 3.63 15.86 19.47
CA LEU A 176 3.16 14.53 19.08
C LEU A 176 4.30 13.58 18.67
N ARG A 177 5.48 14.13 18.34
CA ARG A 177 6.63 13.35 17.85
C ARG A 177 7.07 12.23 18.81
N PRO A 178 7.18 12.42 20.13
CA PRO A 178 7.66 11.36 21.02
C PRO A 178 6.75 10.13 21.04
N ALA A 179 5.43 10.33 21.16
CA ALA A 179 4.45 9.24 21.19
C ALA A 179 4.40 8.50 19.84
N GLN A 180 4.37 9.24 18.73
CA GLN A 180 4.35 8.64 17.39
C GLN A 180 5.63 7.86 17.11
N ARG A 181 6.80 8.40 17.49
CA ARG A 181 8.09 7.70 17.36
C ARG A 181 8.10 6.40 18.17
N HIS A 182 7.63 6.44 19.41
CA HIS A 182 7.54 5.24 20.24
C HIS A 182 6.64 4.19 19.58
N ASN A 183 5.47 4.58 19.07
CA ASN A 183 4.56 3.67 18.38
C ASN A 183 5.18 3.04 17.13
N LEU A 184 5.85 3.83 16.30
CA LEU A 184 6.53 3.33 15.09
C LEU A 184 7.68 2.36 15.44
N ARG A 185 8.50 2.70 16.44
CA ARG A 185 9.58 1.82 16.92
C ARG A 185 9.07 0.51 17.47
N THR A 186 8.06 0.56 18.34
CA THR A 186 7.46 -0.62 18.96
C THR A 186 6.80 -1.51 17.90
N ALA A 187 6.11 -0.91 16.91
CA ALA A 187 5.52 -1.65 15.79
C ALA A 187 6.60 -2.35 14.95
N ALA A 188 7.65 -1.63 14.55
CA ALA A 188 8.77 -2.19 13.78
C ALA A 188 9.48 -3.32 14.53
N ALA A 189 9.82 -3.12 15.81
CA ALA A 189 10.45 -4.15 16.64
C ALA A 189 9.55 -5.39 16.80
N THR A 190 8.25 -5.19 16.99
CA THR A 190 7.29 -6.31 17.08
C THR A 190 7.21 -7.09 15.77
N GLU A 191 7.27 -6.40 14.63
CA GLU A 191 7.24 -7.03 13.32
C GLU A 191 8.51 -7.85 13.04
N ILE A 192 9.68 -7.28 13.33
CA ILE A 192 10.98 -7.96 13.22
C ILE A 192 11.01 -9.23 14.08
N LEU A 193 10.48 -9.16 15.31
CA LEU A 193 10.42 -10.30 16.22
C LEU A 193 9.44 -11.40 15.76
N LYS A 194 8.40 -11.04 15.00
CA LYS A 194 7.48 -12.02 14.39
C LYS A 194 8.15 -12.77 13.25
N THR A 195 8.92 -12.08 12.42
CA THR A 195 9.54 -12.67 11.21
C THR A 195 10.80 -13.48 11.52
N THR A 196 11.68 -12.99 12.40
CA THR A 196 12.98 -13.62 12.70
C THR A 196 12.89 -14.80 13.69
N ARG A 197 11.68 -15.11 14.17
CA ARG A 197 11.36 -16.00 15.30
C ARG A 197 12.04 -15.50 16.59
N ARG A 198 11.39 -15.66 17.75
CA ARG A 198 12.01 -15.25 19.03
C ARG A 198 13.27 -16.08 19.27
N THR A 199 14.42 -15.53 18.89
CA THR A 199 15.70 -16.02 19.37
C THR A 199 15.74 -15.65 20.86
N THR A 200 15.89 -16.64 21.72
CA THR A 200 16.00 -16.49 23.16
C THR A 200 17.15 -15.52 23.45
N GLY A 201 16.86 -14.25 23.75
CA GLY A 201 17.89 -13.21 23.96
C GLY A 201 17.63 -11.84 23.32
N GLY A 202 16.62 -11.69 22.47
CA GLY A 202 16.29 -10.40 21.83
C GLY A 202 16.63 -10.37 20.33
N MET A 203 16.68 -9.17 19.75
CA MET A 203 17.01 -8.98 18.33
C MET A 203 18.52 -9.15 18.11
N ASN A 204 18.93 -10.18 17.37
CA ASN A 204 20.31 -10.30 16.90
C ASN A 204 20.49 -9.45 15.65
N VAL A 205 21.00 -8.22 15.85
CA VAL A 205 21.16 -7.22 14.80
C VAL A 205 22.15 -7.66 13.71
N GLU A 206 23.27 -8.28 14.11
CA GLU A 206 24.27 -8.79 13.17
C GLU A 206 23.69 -9.87 12.26
N LYS A 207 22.90 -10.79 12.84
CA LYS A 207 22.19 -11.81 12.09
C LYS A 207 21.17 -11.22 11.11
N ILE A 208 20.39 -10.21 11.51
CA ILE A 208 19.39 -9.56 10.64
C ILE A 208 20.05 -8.99 9.39
N TYR A 209 21.19 -8.30 9.54
CA TYR A 209 21.90 -7.73 8.40
C TYR A 209 22.61 -8.78 7.56
N HIS A 210 23.19 -9.81 8.18
CA HIS A 210 23.79 -10.94 7.46
C HIS A 210 22.77 -11.70 6.61
N GLU A 211 21.58 -11.99 7.16
CA GLU A 211 20.50 -12.65 6.41
C GLU A 211 20.01 -11.79 5.23
N ALA A 212 20.00 -10.46 5.38
CA ALA A 212 19.67 -9.54 4.30
C ALA A 212 20.76 -9.50 3.21
N GLU A 213 22.04 -9.52 3.59
CA GLU A 213 23.17 -9.61 2.66
C GLU A 213 23.13 -10.91 1.85
N GLU A 214 22.92 -12.05 2.51
CA GLU A 214 22.73 -13.34 1.84
C GLU A 214 21.51 -13.33 0.90
N ALA A 215 20.42 -12.69 1.31
CA ALA A 215 19.24 -12.55 0.47
C ALA A 215 19.50 -11.71 -0.78
N PHE A 216 20.18 -10.57 -0.65
CA PHE A 216 20.58 -9.76 -1.80
C PHE A 216 21.57 -10.50 -2.71
N ALA A 217 22.52 -11.26 -2.16
CA ALA A 217 23.44 -12.09 -2.94
C ALA A 217 22.70 -13.19 -3.71
N ALA A 218 21.72 -13.85 -3.07
CA ALA A 218 20.89 -14.86 -3.72
C ALA A 218 20.00 -14.27 -4.83
N LEU A 219 19.45 -13.08 -4.63
CA LEU A 219 18.68 -12.35 -5.65
C LEU A 219 19.58 -11.88 -6.80
N ALA A 220 20.79 -11.38 -6.52
CA ALA A 220 21.76 -11.02 -7.54
C ALA A 220 22.18 -12.25 -8.37
N ALA A 221 22.43 -13.38 -7.73
CA ALA A 221 22.74 -14.64 -8.42
C ALA A 221 21.55 -15.17 -9.25
N LEU A 222 20.32 -14.95 -8.78
CA LEU A 222 19.10 -15.29 -9.52
C LEU A 222 18.95 -14.43 -10.78
N LEU A 223 19.22 -13.13 -10.69
CA LEU A 223 19.16 -12.21 -11.82
C LEU A 223 20.27 -12.51 -12.83
N GLY A 224 21.48 -12.79 -12.34
CA GLY A 224 22.63 -13.07 -13.18
C GLY A 224 22.91 -11.91 -14.14
N GLU A 225 22.91 -12.22 -15.44
CA GLU A 225 23.09 -11.24 -16.53
C GLU A 225 21.74 -10.84 -17.18
N ALA A 226 20.62 -11.34 -16.67
CA ALA A 226 19.30 -11.00 -17.20
C ALA A 226 18.89 -9.58 -16.77
N GLU A 227 18.06 -8.92 -17.59
CA GLU A 227 17.52 -7.60 -17.27
C GLU A 227 16.38 -7.70 -16.24
N TRP A 228 15.55 -8.74 -16.34
CA TRP A 228 14.41 -8.99 -15.47
C TRP A 228 14.48 -10.38 -14.84
N PHE A 229 13.90 -10.52 -13.66
CA PHE A 229 13.89 -11.81 -12.98
C PHE A 229 13.19 -12.90 -13.79
N LEU A 230 13.74 -14.12 -13.71
CA LEU A 230 13.18 -15.33 -14.32
C LEU A 230 13.03 -15.26 -15.85
N ASP A 231 13.97 -14.56 -16.51
CA ASP A 231 14.01 -14.42 -17.97
C ASP A 231 12.74 -13.79 -18.56
N GLY A 232 12.08 -12.93 -17.78
CA GLY A 232 10.90 -12.21 -18.22
C GLY A 232 11.20 -11.21 -19.34
N GLU A 233 10.29 -11.06 -20.30
CA GLU A 233 10.40 -10.05 -21.36
C GLU A 233 10.13 -8.63 -20.85
N THR A 234 9.44 -8.51 -19.71
CA THR A 234 9.06 -7.25 -19.07
C THR A 234 9.20 -7.39 -17.54
N PRO A 235 9.43 -6.29 -16.79
CA PRO A 235 9.52 -6.36 -15.34
C PRO A 235 8.23 -6.91 -14.71
N GLY A 236 8.38 -7.86 -13.79
CA GLY A 236 7.29 -8.47 -13.06
C GLY A 236 7.12 -7.91 -11.64
N VAL A 237 6.34 -8.62 -10.82
CA VAL A 237 6.10 -8.23 -9.42
C VAL A 237 7.33 -8.42 -8.56
N LEU A 238 8.17 -9.42 -8.84
CA LEU A 238 9.42 -9.63 -8.11
C LEU A 238 10.39 -8.47 -8.36
N ASP A 239 10.52 -8.02 -9.61
CA ASP A 239 11.31 -6.84 -9.97
C ASP A 239 10.81 -5.59 -9.25
N ALA A 240 9.49 -5.34 -9.29
CA ALA A 240 8.88 -4.19 -8.62
C ALA A 240 9.05 -4.24 -7.09
N GLU A 241 8.99 -5.43 -6.48
CA GLU A 241 9.20 -5.61 -5.05
C GLU A 241 10.66 -5.38 -4.65
N LEU A 242 11.62 -5.94 -5.38
CA LEU A 242 13.03 -5.68 -5.11
C LEU A 242 13.39 -4.22 -5.32
N PHE A 243 12.95 -3.63 -6.44
CA PHE A 243 13.12 -2.21 -6.75
C PHE A 243 12.65 -1.31 -5.61
N ALA A 244 11.51 -1.66 -4.99
CA ALA A 244 10.96 -0.86 -3.91
C ALA A 244 11.85 -0.78 -2.66
N TYR A 245 12.74 -1.75 -2.46
CA TYR A 245 13.76 -1.71 -1.40
C TYR A 245 15.07 -1.11 -1.91
N THR A 246 15.56 -1.56 -3.08
CA THR A 246 16.88 -1.13 -3.58
C THR A 246 16.90 0.35 -3.95
N GLN A 247 15.83 0.88 -4.53
CA GLN A 247 15.72 2.32 -4.83
C GLN A 247 15.88 3.16 -3.56
N LEU A 248 15.21 2.78 -2.48
CA LEU A 248 15.22 3.52 -1.22
C LEU A 248 16.53 3.36 -0.44
N LEU A 249 17.28 2.28 -0.69
CA LEU A 249 18.61 2.07 -0.14
C LEU A 249 19.70 2.79 -0.94
N ALA A 250 19.52 2.95 -2.25
CA ALA A 250 20.50 3.57 -3.14
C ALA A 250 20.37 5.11 -3.22
N ASP A 251 19.15 5.64 -3.14
CA ASP A 251 18.87 7.09 -3.11
C ASP A 251 18.88 7.69 -1.68
N GLY A 252 19.29 6.89 -0.68
CA GLY A 252 19.33 7.25 0.74
C GLY A 252 20.56 8.04 1.16
#